data_AF-F0NGK9-F1
#
_entry.id   AF-F0NGK9-F1
#
_cell.length_a   1.000
_cell.length_b   1.000
_cell.length_c   1.000
_cell.angle_alpha   90.00
_cell.angle_beta   90.00
_cell.angle_gamma   90.00
#
_symmetry.space_group_name_H-M   'P 1'
#
loop_
_entity.id
_entity.type
_entity.pdbx_description
1 polymer ?
#
loop_
_entity_poly.entity_id
_entity_poly.type
_entity_poly.pdbx_seq_one_letter_code
_entity_poly.pdbx_strand_id
1 'polypeptide(L)'
;MQALTNANIYYHEESQVKFKVERIKDGEEIKAGNVKIKVIHTPGHTPDSISVLVYDKRRDESWNEPWAVLTGDTLFVGGVGRIDIGGENAEENLYYSLAKLKGLPDYVEIYPTHTAGSVCGVGISGKPSSTIGFEKRFNTLFRINEKDEFINRVREVKISKPKEFDEYIRKNLEGVI
;
A
#
# COMPACT_ATOMS: atom_id res chain seq x y z
N MET A 1 1.39 21.53 2.66
CA MET A 1 2.58 20.91 3.32
C MET A 1 3.88 21.46 2.76
N GLN A 2 4.19 21.31 1.46
CA GLN A 2 5.41 21.88 0.85
C GLN A 2 5.53 23.40 1.09
N ALA A 3 4.46 24.16 0.86
CA ALA A 3 4.44 25.61 1.12
C ALA A 3 4.74 26.01 2.58
N LEU A 4 4.49 25.12 3.54
CA LEU A 4 4.69 25.38 4.98
C LEU A 4 6.03 24.87 5.51
N THR A 5 6.65 23.90 4.84
CA THR A 5 7.77 23.12 5.40
C THR A 5 8.97 23.02 4.46
N ASN A 6 8.82 23.38 3.19
CA ASN A 6 9.75 23.08 2.10
C ASN A 6 10.06 21.58 1.95
N ALA A 7 9.23 20.70 2.50
CA ALA A 7 9.40 19.26 2.35
C ALA A 7 9.18 18.85 0.89
N ASN A 8 9.97 17.88 0.44
CA ASN A 8 9.74 17.18 -0.82
C ASN A 8 8.46 16.35 -0.72
N ILE A 9 7.64 16.38 -1.77
CA ILE A 9 6.44 15.56 -1.88
C ILE A 9 6.71 14.50 -2.95
N TYR A 10 6.62 13.23 -2.58
CA TYR A 10 6.92 12.11 -3.48
C TYR A 10 5.63 11.40 -3.90
N TYR A 11 5.51 11.09 -5.18
CA TYR A 11 4.45 10.27 -5.76
C TYR A 11 5.05 9.26 -6.74
N HIS A 12 4.41 8.10 -6.89
CA HIS A 12 4.80 7.15 -7.93
C HIS A 12 4.78 7.81 -9.31
N GLU A 13 5.67 7.39 -10.20
CA GLU A 13 5.78 7.95 -11.54
C GLU A 13 4.49 7.82 -12.36
N GLU A 14 3.68 6.81 -12.09
CA GLU A 14 2.37 6.59 -12.74
C GLU A 14 1.24 7.48 -12.20
N SER A 15 1.47 8.21 -11.11
CA SER A 15 0.43 9.04 -10.49
C SER A 15 0.01 10.21 -11.38
N GLN A 16 -1.29 10.49 -11.42
CA GLN A 16 -1.86 11.54 -12.28
C GLN A 16 -1.98 12.92 -11.60
N VAL A 17 -1.28 13.12 -10.47
CA VAL A 17 -1.27 14.41 -9.76
C VAL A 17 -0.77 15.54 -10.68
N LYS A 18 -1.44 16.69 -10.59
CA LYS A 18 -1.25 17.86 -11.48
C LYS A 18 -0.35 18.95 -10.91
N PHE A 19 0.05 18.82 -9.64
CA PHE A 19 0.95 19.75 -8.96
C PHE A 19 2.38 19.21 -8.92
N LYS A 20 3.33 20.10 -8.57
CA LYS A 20 4.76 19.75 -8.53
C LYS A 20 5.04 18.71 -7.45
N VAL A 21 5.61 17.58 -7.86
CA VAL A 21 6.02 16.47 -7.00
C VAL A 21 7.32 15.87 -7.53
N GLU A 22 8.06 15.22 -6.65
CA GLU A 22 9.15 14.32 -7.00
C GLU A 22 8.55 12.97 -7.42
N ARG A 23 8.98 12.45 -8.58
CA ARG A 23 8.48 11.19 -9.14
C ARG A 23 9.42 10.06 -8.77
N ILE A 24 8.88 9.04 -8.12
CA ILE A 24 9.64 7.88 -7.62
C ILE A 24 9.19 6.60 -8.31
N LYS A 25 10.11 5.66 -8.45
CA LYS A 25 9.88 4.37 -9.14
C LYS A 25 9.93 3.18 -8.18
N ASP A 26 9.48 2.02 -8.65
CA ASP A 26 9.69 0.76 -7.93
C ASP A 26 11.17 0.55 -7.60
N GLY A 27 11.45 0.19 -6.35
CA GLY A 27 12.80 -0.07 -5.87
C GLY A 27 13.64 1.16 -5.52
N GLU A 28 13.17 2.38 -5.78
CA GLU A 28 13.89 3.61 -5.43
C GLU A 28 14.06 3.75 -3.92
N GLU A 29 15.24 4.23 -3.50
CA GLU A 29 15.58 4.37 -2.08
C GLU A 29 15.75 5.84 -1.70
N ILE A 30 15.15 6.24 -0.58
CA ILE A 30 15.31 7.58 0.00
C ILE A 30 15.89 7.43 1.41
N LYS A 31 16.95 8.19 1.70
CA LYS A 31 17.62 8.17 3.01
C LYS A 31 17.40 9.49 3.74
N ALA A 32 17.03 9.39 5.01
CA ALA A 32 16.83 10.51 5.92
C ALA A 32 17.47 10.18 7.28
N GLY A 33 18.74 10.57 7.45
CA GLY A 33 19.50 10.26 8.67
C GLY A 33 19.67 8.75 8.89
N ASN A 34 19.07 8.23 9.96
CA ASN A 34 19.12 6.80 10.31
C ASN A 34 17.97 5.98 9.69
N VAL A 35 17.11 6.60 8.89
CA VAL A 35 16.02 5.92 8.20
C VAL A 35 16.34 5.83 6.71
N LYS A 36 16.13 4.64 6.15
CA LYS A 36 16.06 4.42 4.70
C LYS A 36 14.68 3.89 4.39
N ILE A 37 14.05 4.44 3.37
CA ILE A 37 12.86 3.82 2.78
C ILE A 37 13.20 3.28 1.40
N LYS A 38 12.55 2.18 1.02
CA LYS A 38 12.55 1.63 -0.32
C LYS A 38 11.11 1.56 -0.82
N VAL A 39 10.88 2.10 -2.00
CA VAL A 39 9.57 2.09 -2.66
C VAL A 39 9.31 0.68 -3.21
N ILE A 40 8.10 0.17 -2.97
CA ILE A 40 7.58 -1.03 -3.61
C ILE A 40 6.32 -0.59 -4.36
N HIS A 41 6.33 -0.65 -5.69
CA HIS A 41 5.12 -0.41 -6.49
C HIS A 41 4.15 -1.58 -6.27
N THR A 42 2.99 -1.26 -5.71
CA THR A 42 1.98 -2.22 -5.29
C THR A 42 0.59 -1.87 -5.86
N PRO A 43 0.44 -1.85 -7.20
CA PRO A 43 -0.83 -1.54 -7.86
C PRO A 43 -1.91 -2.56 -7.50
N GLY A 44 -3.17 -2.14 -7.61
CA GLY A 44 -4.33 -3.01 -7.42
C GLY A 44 -5.47 -2.29 -6.73
N HIS A 45 -5.18 -1.60 -5.62
CA HIS A 45 -6.13 -0.65 -5.05
C HIS A 45 -6.28 0.57 -5.95
N THR A 46 -5.16 1.24 -6.25
CA THR A 46 -5.04 2.20 -7.35
C THR A 46 -3.87 1.79 -8.25
N PRO A 47 -3.82 2.25 -9.52
CA PRO A 47 -2.68 1.97 -10.41
C PRO A 47 -1.34 2.49 -9.87
N ASP A 48 -1.36 3.64 -9.18
CA ASP A 48 -0.17 4.32 -8.67
C ASP A 48 0.14 4.00 -7.20
N SER A 49 -0.53 3.01 -6.62
CA SER A 49 -0.33 2.59 -5.22
C SER A 49 1.11 2.11 -4.98
N ILE A 50 1.70 2.57 -3.87
CA ILE A 50 3.00 2.11 -3.39
C ILE A 50 2.90 1.64 -1.95
N SER A 51 3.77 0.70 -1.60
CA SER A 51 4.13 0.37 -0.24
C SER A 51 5.54 0.89 0.06
N VAL A 52 5.78 1.31 1.30
CA VAL A 52 7.05 1.93 1.71
C VAL A 52 7.74 1.02 2.71
N LEU A 53 8.80 0.34 2.28
CA LEU A 53 9.61 -0.54 3.12
C LEU A 53 10.63 0.29 3.91
N VAL A 54 10.55 0.25 5.22
CA VAL A 54 11.31 1.07 6.15
C VAL A 54 12.45 0.25 6.75
N TYR A 55 13.64 0.83 6.78
CA TYR A 55 14.81 0.30 7.46
C TYR A 55 15.30 1.28 8.52
N ASP A 56 15.83 0.75 9.62
CA ASP A 56 16.43 1.50 10.72
C ASP A 56 17.91 1.15 10.86
N LYS A 57 18.79 2.11 10.52
CA LYS A 57 20.24 1.95 10.60
C LYS A 57 20.73 1.55 11.99
N ARG A 58 20.01 1.97 13.04
CA ARG A 58 20.42 1.70 14.44
C ARG A 58 20.20 0.24 14.83
N ARG A 59 19.38 -0.49 14.08
CA ARG A 59 19.12 -1.92 14.27
C ARG A 59 20.01 -2.77 13.37
N ASP A 60 20.19 -2.33 12.14
CA ASP A 60 21.05 -2.97 11.15
C ASP A 60 21.76 -1.91 10.30
N GLU A 61 23.06 -1.76 10.53
CA GLU A 61 23.89 -0.82 9.76
C GLU A 61 24.05 -1.22 8.29
N SER A 62 23.81 -2.49 7.95
CA SER A 62 23.95 -3.03 6.60
C SER A 62 22.74 -2.76 5.70
N TRP A 63 21.63 -2.29 6.26
CA TRP A 63 20.37 -1.99 5.56
C TRP A 63 19.75 -3.20 4.83
N ASN A 64 19.99 -4.41 5.33
CA ASN A 64 19.51 -5.66 4.77
C ASN A 64 18.22 -6.13 5.46
N GLU A 65 18.05 -5.83 6.75
CA GLU A 65 16.89 -6.24 7.54
C GLU A 65 15.84 -5.10 7.59
N PRO A 66 14.73 -5.18 6.82
CA PRO A 66 13.67 -4.19 6.88
C PRO A 66 12.93 -4.27 8.22
N TRP A 67 12.59 -3.12 8.81
CA TRP A 67 11.89 -3.07 10.09
C TRP A 67 10.37 -3.18 9.92
N ALA A 68 9.81 -2.41 8.98
CA ALA A 68 8.37 -2.28 8.79
C ALA A 68 8.05 -1.99 7.32
N VAL A 69 6.80 -2.19 6.92
CA VAL A 69 6.27 -1.74 5.65
C VAL A 69 4.98 -0.96 5.86
N LEU A 70 4.94 0.26 5.32
CA LEU A 70 3.69 1.02 5.21
C LEU A 70 2.98 0.52 3.96
N THR A 71 1.87 -0.19 4.12
CA THR A 71 1.24 -0.97 3.04
C THR A 71 0.17 -0.21 2.25
N GLY A 72 -0.03 1.06 2.59
CA GLY A 72 -1.09 1.87 1.99
C GLY A 72 -2.45 1.20 2.18
N ASP A 73 -3.21 1.16 1.09
CA ASP A 73 -4.46 0.41 0.96
C ASP A 73 -4.29 -0.88 0.16
N THR A 74 -3.06 -1.37 -0.05
CA THR A 74 -2.81 -2.65 -0.73
C THR A 74 -3.06 -3.83 0.21
N LEU A 75 -2.50 -3.80 1.42
CA LEU A 75 -2.63 -4.85 2.44
C LEU A 75 -3.09 -4.24 3.77
N PHE A 76 -4.14 -4.80 4.36
CA PHE A 76 -4.66 -4.42 5.68
C PHE A 76 -4.41 -5.53 6.71
N VAL A 77 -4.64 -5.22 7.99
CA VAL A 77 -4.74 -6.26 9.01
C VAL A 77 -6.04 -7.04 8.80
N GLY A 78 -5.92 -8.28 8.34
CA GLY A 78 -7.04 -9.19 8.05
C GLY A 78 -7.73 -8.97 6.70
N GLY A 79 -7.29 -8.00 5.89
CA GLY A 79 -7.90 -7.67 4.60
C GLY A 79 -6.90 -7.24 3.53
N VAL A 80 -7.40 -6.92 2.35
CA VAL A 80 -6.64 -6.35 1.21
C VAL A 80 -7.43 -5.21 0.57
N GLY A 81 -6.76 -4.42 -0.27
CA GLY A 81 -7.37 -3.34 -1.03
C GLY A 81 -8.57 -3.76 -1.87
N ARG A 82 -9.58 -2.90 -1.95
CA ARG A 82 -10.66 -3.01 -2.95
C ARG A 82 -10.12 -2.75 -4.35
N ILE A 83 -10.67 -3.44 -5.35
CA ILE A 83 -10.19 -3.42 -6.75
C ILE A 83 -11.01 -2.54 -7.70
N ASP A 84 -12.19 -2.08 -7.30
CA ASP A 84 -13.15 -1.39 -8.17
C ASP A 84 -12.71 0.02 -8.61
N ILE A 85 -11.67 0.58 -8.00
CA ILE A 85 -11.04 1.85 -8.39
C ILE A 85 -9.63 1.66 -8.97
N GLY A 86 -9.17 0.41 -9.07
CA GLY A 86 -7.82 0.06 -9.51
C GLY A 86 -7.60 0.09 -11.02
N GLY A 87 -8.66 0.35 -11.80
CA GLY A 87 -8.62 0.33 -13.26
C GLY A 87 -8.66 -1.09 -13.85
N GLU A 88 -8.20 -1.23 -15.09
CA GLU A 88 -8.13 -2.53 -15.76
C GLU A 88 -7.11 -3.46 -15.07
N ASN A 89 -7.45 -4.74 -14.93
CA ASN A 89 -6.62 -5.79 -14.32
C ASN A 89 -6.26 -5.56 -12.84
N ALA A 90 -7.05 -4.75 -12.12
CA ALA A 90 -6.82 -4.43 -10.70
C ALA A 90 -6.64 -5.68 -9.82
N GLU A 91 -7.39 -6.75 -10.07
CA GLU A 91 -7.28 -8.03 -9.37
C GLU A 91 -5.94 -8.74 -9.60
N GLU A 92 -5.41 -8.70 -10.82
CA GLU A 92 -4.13 -9.33 -11.18
C GLU A 92 -2.97 -8.49 -10.64
N ASN A 93 -3.07 -7.18 -10.77
CA ASN A 93 -2.14 -6.24 -10.17
C ASN A 93 -2.07 -6.43 -8.66
N LEU A 94 -3.21 -6.51 -7.98
CA LEU A 94 -3.27 -6.74 -6.55
C LEU A 94 -2.64 -8.07 -6.17
N TYR A 95 -2.89 -9.14 -6.92
CA TYR A 95 -2.28 -10.44 -6.67
C TYR A 95 -0.75 -10.38 -6.70
N TYR A 96 -0.15 -9.79 -7.75
CA TYR A 96 1.31 -9.67 -7.84
C TYR A 96 1.89 -8.71 -6.80
N SER A 97 1.19 -7.63 -6.48
CA SER A 97 1.57 -6.71 -5.40
C SER A 97 1.62 -7.41 -4.05
N LEU A 98 0.62 -8.24 -3.74
CA LEU A 98 0.62 -9.06 -2.53
C LEU A 98 1.73 -10.12 -2.58
N ALA A 99 2.06 -10.69 -3.75
CA ALA A 99 3.20 -11.59 -3.89
C ALA A 99 4.54 -10.89 -3.56
N LYS A 100 4.75 -9.64 -3.98
CA LYS A 100 5.92 -8.84 -3.58
C LYS A 100 5.98 -8.70 -2.04
N LEU A 101 4.86 -8.35 -1.41
CA LEU A 101 4.78 -8.20 0.05
C LEU A 101 4.99 -9.53 0.79
N LYS A 102 4.47 -10.65 0.27
CA LYS A 102 4.75 -12.01 0.80
C LYS A 102 6.23 -12.36 0.77
N GLY A 103 6.99 -11.83 -0.18
CA GLY A 103 8.42 -12.05 -0.27
C GLY A 103 9.22 -11.44 0.89
N LEU A 104 8.61 -10.56 1.70
CA LEU A 104 9.25 -9.96 2.85
C LEU A 104 9.40 -10.95 4.02
N PRO A 105 10.40 -10.75 4.91
CA PRO A 105 10.56 -11.55 6.12
C PRO A 105 9.32 -11.51 7.03
N ASP A 106 9.03 -12.62 7.70
CA ASP A 106 7.81 -12.77 8.51
C ASP A 106 7.72 -11.82 9.70
N TYR A 107 8.87 -11.34 10.19
CA TYR A 107 8.94 -10.43 11.32
C TYR A 107 8.64 -8.97 10.93
N VAL A 108 8.60 -8.63 9.64
CA VAL A 108 8.36 -7.26 9.18
C VAL A 108 6.95 -6.83 9.60
N GLU A 109 6.88 -5.72 10.31
CA GLU A 109 5.61 -5.12 10.73
C GLU A 109 4.88 -4.53 9.54
N ILE A 110 3.55 -4.68 9.51
CA ILE A 110 2.71 -4.00 8.52
C ILE A 110 1.95 -2.85 9.18
N TYR A 111 1.93 -1.70 8.49
CA TYR A 111 1.19 -0.51 8.88
C TYR A 111 0.32 -0.03 7.71
N PRO A 112 -0.98 -0.40 7.68
CA PRO A 112 -1.89 0.09 6.66
C PRO A 112 -2.29 1.55 6.89
N THR A 113 -2.81 2.20 5.85
CA THR A 113 -3.42 3.55 5.96
C THR A 113 -4.73 3.54 6.72
N HIS A 114 -5.50 2.44 6.63
CA HIS A 114 -6.83 2.32 7.22
C HIS A 114 -6.97 1.11 8.18
N THR A 115 -7.87 1.27 9.17
CA THR A 115 -8.27 0.24 10.14
C THR A 115 -9.80 0.04 10.12
N ALA A 116 -10.34 -0.79 11.02
CA ALA A 116 -11.78 -1.10 11.08
C ALA A 116 -12.68 0.14 11.00
N GLY A 117 -13.74 0.04 10.20
CA GLY A 117 -14.66 1.14 9.88
C GLY A 117 -14.35 1.85 8.57
N SER A 118 -13.18 1.61 7.96
CA SER A 118 -12.87 2.11 6.62
C SER A 118 -13.62 1.35 5.52
N VAL A 119 -14.06 2.10 4.52
CA VAL A 119 -14.67 1.61 3.27
C VAL A 119 -13.63 1.26 2.19
N CYS A 120 -12.34 1.42 2.48
CA CYS A 120 -11.26 1.14 1.52
C CYS A 120 -10.91 -0.36 1.40
N GLY A 121 -11.44 -1.21 2.28
CA GLY A 121 -11.17 -2.66 2.23
C GLY A 121 -12.20 -3.49 3.00
N VAL A 122 -12.08 -4.82 2.89
CA VAL A 122 -12.99 -5.78 3.54
C VAL A 122 -12.29 -6.62 4.58
N GLY A 123 -13.00 -6.87 5.68
CA GLY A 123 -12.48 -7.67 6.79
C GLY A 123 -11.42 -6.96 7.62
N ILE A 124 -11.34 -5.63 7.54
CA ILE A 124 -10.32 -4.85 8.23
C ILE A 124 -10.51 -4.96 9.74
N SER A 125 -9.48 -5.45 10.42
CA SER A 125 -9.42 -5.53 11.88
C SER A 125 -9.28 -4.14 12.52
N GLY A 126 -9.72 -4.01 13.77
CA GLY A 126 -9.48 -2.80 14.58
C GLY A 126 -8.04 -2.66 15.08
N LYS A 127 -7.20 -3.68 14.87
CA LYS A 127 -5.78 -3.60 15.21
C LYS A 127 -5.04 -2.65 14.25
N PRO A 128 -4.20 -1.75 14.76
CA PRO A 128 -3.51 -0.75 13.95
C PRO A 128 -2.34 -1.33 13.14
N SER A 129 -1.82 -2.49 13.52
CA SER A 129 -0.70 -3.15 12.87
C SER A 129 -0.74 -4.67 13.05
N SER A 130 0.08 -5.37 12.26
CA SER A 130 0.31 -6.81 12.29
C SER A 130 1.73 -7.11 11.79
N THR A 131 2.03 -8.34 11.38
CA THR A 131 3.27 -8.69 10.68
C THR A 131 3.00 -9.46 9.40
N ILE A 132 3.95 -9.43 8.46
CA ILE A 132 3.88 -10.23 7.22
C ILE A 132 3.64 -11.71 7.55
N GLY A 133 4.33 -12.27 8.54
CA GLY A 133 4.17 -13.66 8.94
C GLY A 133 2.79 -13.97 9.52
N PHE A 134 2.20 -13.05 10.30
CA PHE A 134 0.85 -13.24 10.83
C PHE A 134 -0.20 -13.20 9.72
N GLU A 135 -0.11 -12.22 8.82
CA GLU A 135 -1.05 -12.11 7.70
C GLU A 135 -0.94 -13.32 6.76
N LYS A 136 0.27 -13.82 6.46
CA LYS A 136 0.46 -15.04 5.64
C LYS A 136 -0.34 -16.24 6.17
N ARG A 137 -0.54 -16.31 7.49
CA ARG A 137 -1.24 -17.42 8.15
C ARG A 137 -2.74 -17.20 8.24
N PHE A 138 -3.18 -15.97 8.53
CA PHE A 138 -4.53 -15.70 9.01
C PHE A 138 -5.37 -14.79 8.10
N ASN A 139 -4.76 -13.98 7.25
CA ASN A 139 -5.49 -13.13 6.32
C ASN A 139 -6.00 -13.97 5.14
N THR A 140 -7.32 -14.06 5.00
CA THR A 140 -8.00 -15.03 4.14
C THR A 140 -7.73 -14.82 2.67
N LEU A 141 -7.49 -13.59 2.23
CA LEU A 141 -7.14 -13.27 0.85
C LEU A 141 -5.62 -13.28 0.65
N PHE A 142 -4.86 -12.74 1.61
CA PHE A 142 -3.41 -12.72 1.49
C PHE A 142 -2.80 -14.12 1.48
N ARG A 143 -3.35 -15.10 2.21
CA ARG A 143 -2.79 -16.47 2.23
C ARG A 143 -2.97 -17.26 0.92
N ILE A 144 -3.81 -16.80 -0.01
CA ILE A 144 -4.10 -17.53 -1.26
C ILE A 144 -2.89 -17.45 -2.19
N ASN A 145 -2.39 -18.59 -2.67
CA ASN A 145 -1.23 -18.67 -3.56
C ASN A 145 -1.60 -19.01 -5.01
N GLU A 146 -2.82 -19.47 -5.26
CA GLU A 146 -3.32 -19.71 -6.62
C GLU A 146 -3.97 -18.44 -7.16
N LYS A 147 -3.48 -17.95 -8.30
CA LYS A 147 -3.93 -16.69 -8.91
C LYS A 147 -5.43 -16.71 -9.19
N ASP A 148 -5.94 -17.78 -9.80
CA ASP A 148 -7.35 -17.88 -10.19
C ASP A 148 -8.27 -17.94 -8.97
N GLU A 149 -7.86 -18.64 -7.91
CA GLU A 149 -8.59 -18.65 -6.63
C GLU A 149 -8.64 -17.24 -6.05
N PHE A 150 -7.51 -16.53 -6.01
CA PHE A 150 -7.46 -15.17 -5.50
C PHE A 150 -8.40 -14.23 -6.27
N ILE A 151 -8.32 -14.26 -7.61
CA ILE A 151 -9.14 -13.41 -8.49
C ILE A 151 -10.63 -13.67 -8.25
N ASN A 152 -11.04 -14.94 -8.15
CA ASN A 152 -12.43 -15.29 -7.88
C ASN A 152 -12.88 -14.74 -6.52
N ARG A 153 -12.08 -14.93 -5.48
CA ARG A 153 -12.41 -14.52 -4.11
C ARG A 153 -12.45 -13.00 -3.94
N VAL A 154 -11.52 -12.26 -4.55
CA VAL A 154 -11.51 -10.79 -4.44
C VAL A 154 -12.68 -10.16 -5.20
N ARG A 155 -13.16 -10.78 -6.29
CA ARG A 155 -14.35 -10.31 -7.03
C ARG A 155 -15.67 -10.52 -6.27
N GLU A 156 -15.72 -11.48 -5.34
CA GLU A 156 -16.88 -11.68 -4.46
C GLU A 156 -17.05 -10.54 -3.44
N VAL A 157 -15.99 -9.76 -3.21
CA VAL A 157 -15.96 -8.67 -2.25
C VAL A 157 -16.73 -7.46 -2.78
N LYS A 158 -17.97 -7.30 -2.32
CA LYS A 158 -18.83 -6.17 -2.68
C LYS A 158 -18.73 -5.05 -1.66
N ILE A 159 -18.09 -3.94 -2.03
CA ILE A 159 -18.09 -2.71 -1.23
C ILE A 159 -18.79 -1.60 -2.02
N SER A 160 -19.76 -0.93 -1.41
CA SER A 160 -20.33 0.28 -2.00
C SER A 160 -19.28 1.39 -2.01
N LYS A 161 -19.09 2.02 -3.16
CA LYS A 161 -18.30 3.24 -3.27
C LYS A 161 -19.08 4.40 -2.62
N PRO A 162 -18.50 5.17 -1.67
CA PRO A 162 -19.14 6.38 -1.15
C PRO A 162 -19.42 7.40 -2.25
N LYS A 163 -20.45 8.24 -2.08
CA LYS A 163 -20.85 9.23 -3.10
C LYS A 163 -19.79 10.32 -3.28
N GLU A 164 -19.10 10.67 -2.21
CA GLU A 164 -18.10 11.73 -2.11
C GLU A 164 -16.74 11.29 -2.66
N PHE A 165 -16.57 10.00 -2.97
CA PHE A 165 -15.27 9.42 -3.27
C PHE A 165 -14.63 9.99 -4.54
N ASP A 166 -15.43 10.27 -5.58
CA ASP A 166 -14.96 10.92 -6.80
C ASP A 166 -14.50 12.37 -6.58
N GLU A 167 -15.14 13.07 -5.63
CA GLU A 167 -14.72 14.42 -5.25
C GLU A 167 -13.36 14.39 -4.55
N TYR A 168 -13.11 13.41 -3.68
CA TYR A 168 -11.82 13.24 -3.01
C TYR A 168 -10.71 12.90 -3.98
N ILE A 169 -10.95 11.98 -4.93
CA ILE A 169 -9.99 11.66 -5.98
C ILE A 169 -9.64 12.93 -6.76
N ARG A 170 -10.64 13.70 -7.21
CA ARG A 170 -10.43 14.94 -7.96
C ARG A 170 -9.58 15.95 -7.18
N LYS A 171 -9.92 16.20 -5.90
CA LYS A 171 -9.17 17.11 -5.03
C LYS A 171 -7.72 16.66 -4.81
N ASN A 172 -7.50 15.37 -4.61
CA ASN A 172 -6.16 14.81 -4.40
C ASN A 172 -5.30 14.92 -5.67
N LEU A 173 -5.91 14.77 -6.86
CA LEU A 173 -5.19 14.91 -8.15
C LEU A 173 -4.86 16.36 -8.48
N GLU A 174 -5.78 17.29 -8.21
CA GLU A 174 -5.57 18.72 -8.49
C GLU A 174 -4.64 19.37 -7.47
N GLY A 175 -4.59 18.83 -6.25
CA GLY A 175 -4.00 19.50 -5.10
C GLY A 175 -4.96 20.56 -4.57
N VAL A 176 -5.32 20.46 -3.30
CA VAL A 176 -6.08 21.52 -2.63
C VAL A 176 -5.08 22.63 -2.27
N ILE A 177 -5.27 23.81 -2.86
CA ILE A 177 -4.58 25.05 -2.47
C ILE A 177 -5.12 25.51 -1.11
#